data_AF-A0A529X5I2-F1
#
_entry.id   AF-A0A529X5I2-F1
#
_cell.length_a   1.000
_cell.length_b   1.000
_cell.length_c   1.000
_cell.angle_alpha   90.00
_cell.angle_beta   90.00
_cell.angle_gamma   90.00
#
_symmetry.space_group_name_H-M   'P 1'
#
loop_
_entity.id
_entity.type
_entity.pdbx_description
1 polymer ?
#
loop_
_entity_poly.entity_id
_entity_poly.type
_entity_poly.pdbx_seq_one_letter_code
_entity_poly.pdbx_strand_id
1 'polypeptide(L)'
;ALKEGEIVTAVSFTAPAKAAYQKFRNPASRYAIVGVFVSKGKDGVRAAVTGAGEDGVFRSKEVEAALAKSFDAAALDGLKVPAKGLMS
;
A
#
# COMPACT_ATOMS: atom_id res chain seq x y z
N ALA A 1 -17.03 5.30 7.81
CA ALA A 1 -17.05 3.84 8.07
C ALA A 1 -18.49 3.35 8.01
N LEU A 2 -18.71 2.02 8.00
CA LEU A 2 -20.06 1.43 8.07
C LEU A 2 -20.77 1.87 9.35
N LYS A 3 -22.08 2.07 9.26
CA LYS A 3 -22.97 2.24 10.41
C LYS A 3 -23.39 0.87 10.95
N GLU A 4 -23.96 0.88 12.15
CA GLU A 4 -24.57 -0.31 12.73
C GLU A 4 -25.65 -0.87 11.81
N GLY A 5 -25.63 -2.18 11.58
CA GLY A 5 -26.56 -2.89 10.71
C GLY A 5 -26.27 -2.79 9.21
N GLU A 6 -25.28 -2.02 8.77
CA GLU A 6 -24.87 -2.00 7.35
C GLU A 6 -23.97 -3.19 6.99
N ILE A 7 -24.08 -3.67 5.75
CA ILE A 7 -23.28 -4.77 5.21
C ILE A 7 -22.62 -4.32 3.91
N VAL A 8 -21.32 -4.60 3.75
CA VAL A 8 -20.63 -4.42 2.46
C VAL A 8 -21.15 -5.48 1.50
N THR A 9 -21.88 -5.05 0.46
CA THR A 9 -22.44 -5.96 -0.56
C THR A 9 -21.56 -6.10 -1.79
N ALA A 10 -20.73 -5.09 -2.08
CA ALA A 10 -19.83 -5.09 -3.21
C ALA A 10 -18.66 -4.13 -3.00
N VAL A 11 -17.56 -4.41 -3.71
CA VAL A 11 -16.43 -3.49 -3.89
C VAL A 11 -16.23 -3.33 -5.39
N SER A 12 -16.19 -2.09 -5.87
CA SER A 12 -15.94 -1.78 -7.28
C SER A 12 -14.73 -0.85 -7.40
N PHE A 13 -13.88 -1.12 -8.38
CA PHE A 13 -12.74 -0.28 -8.71
C PHE A 13 -12.36 -0.48 -10.17
N THR A 14 -11.73 0.53 -10.77
CA THR A 14 -11.15 0.41 -12.11
C THR A 14 -9.88 -0.43 -12.01
N ALA A 15 -9.80 -1.51 -12.81
CA ALA A 15 -8.60 -2.33 -12.85
C ALA A 15 -7.37 -1.47 -13.24
N PRO A 16 -6.26 -1.52 -12.46
CA PRO A 16 -5.05 -0.80 -12.80
C PRO A 16 -4.36 -1.44 -14.01
N ALA A 17 -3.57 -0.65 -14.73
CA ALA A 17 -2.81 -1.15 -15.88
C ALA A 17 -1.65 -2.07 -15.45
N LYS A 18 -1.04 -1.78 -14.30
CA LYS A 18 -0.03 -2.62 -13.65
C LYS A 18 -0.27 -2.65 -12.15
N ALA A 19 -0.07 -3.80 -11.52
CA ALA A 19 -0.07 -3.90 -10.06
C ALA A 19 0.81 -5.06 -9.59
N ALA A 20 1.34 -4.93 -8.37
CA ALA A 20 2.07 -6.00 -7.69
C ALA A 20 1.85 -5.89 -6.19
N TYR A 21 1.82 -7.05 -5.52
CA TYR A 21 1.80 -7.13 -4.06
C TYR A 21 2.99 -7.93 -3.57
N GLN A 22 3.88 -7.27 -2.82
CA GLN A 22 4.98 -7.96 -2.14
C GLN A 22 4.66 -8.05 -0.64
N LYS A 23 4.82 -9.25 -0.07
CA LYS A 23 4.41 -9.56 1.29
C LYS A 23 5.49 -10.35 2.01
N PHE A 24 6.04 -9.78 3.09
CA PHE A 24 6.78 -10.52 4.10
C PHE A 24 5.77 -11.22 5.00
N ARG A 25 5.73 -12.55 4.93
CA ARG A 25 4.69 -13.36 5.58
C ARG A 25 5.19 -13.84 6.93
N ASN A 26 4.34 -13.77 7.95
CA ASN A 26 4.55 -14.53 9.18
C ASN A 26 4.59 -16.03 8.82
N PRO A 27 5.60 -16.81 9.27
CA PRO A 27 5.74 -18.21 8.89
C PRO A 27 4.53 -19.08 9.24
N ALA A 28 3.94 -18.86 10.41
CA ALA A 28 2.84 -19.67 10.94
C ALA A 28 1.48 -19.19 10.41
N SER A 29 1.14 -17.92 10.63
CA SER A 29 -0.20 -17.40 10.31
C SER A 29 -0.36 -16.96 8.85
N ARG A 30 0.76 -16.78 8.14
CA ARG A 30 0.81 -16.25 6.77
C ARG A 30 0.26 -14.83 6.63
N TYR A 31 -0.11 -14.13 7.71
CA TYR A 31 -0.43 -12.70 7.69
C TYR A 31 0.79 -11.87 7.28
N ALA A 32 0.55 -10.66 6.78
CA ALA A 32 1.63 -9.75 6.44
C ALA A 32 2.27 -9.29 7.74
N ILE A 33 3.56 -9.56 7.92
CA ILE A 33 4.36 -8.79 8.89
C ILE A 33 4.46 -7.38 8.32
N VAL A 34 4.96 -7.26 7.09
CA VAL A 34 4.82 -6.05 6.27
C VAL A 34 4.49 -6.44 4.84
N GLY A 35 3.61 -5.70 4.19
CA GLY A 35 3.32 -5.87 2.77
C GLY A 35 3.11 -4.53 2.07
N VAL A 36 3.52 -4.44 0.82
CA VAL A 36 3.36 -3.25 -0.02
C VAL A 36 2.64 -3.64 -1.31
N PHE A 37 1.48 -3.02 -1.53
CA PHE A 37 0.74 -3.10 -2.79
C PHE A 37 1.01 -1.84 -3.60
N VAL A 38 1.54 -2.00 -4.81
CA VAL A 38 1.77 -0.90 -5.75
C VAL A 38 0.87 -1.11 -6.96
N SER A 39 0.20 -0.04 -7.40
CA SER A 39 -0.53 -0.04 -8.66
C SER A 39 -0.27 1.23 -9.47
N LYS A 40 -0.36 1.10 -10.79
CA LYS A 40 -0.37 2.21 -11.76
C LYS A 40 -1.67 2.14 -12.54
N GLY A 41 -2.52 3.14 -12.32
CA GLY A 41 -3.81 3.28 -13.00
C GLY A 41 -3.94 4.63 -13.70
N LYS A 42 -5.15 4.92 -14.18
CA LYS A 42 -5.49 6.23 -14.79
C LYS A 42 -5.30 7.38 -13.79
N ASP A 43 -5.53 7.13 -12.50
CA ASP A 43 -5.42 8.13 -11.43
C ASP A 43 -4.00 8.27 -10.85
N GLY A 44 -3.01 7.68 -11.53
CA GLY A 44 -1.60 7.70 -11.14
C GLY A 44 -1.17 6.46 -10.36
N VAL A 45 -0.05 6.60 -9.64
CA VAL A 45 0.54 5.54 -8.83
C VAL A 45 -0.05 5.55 -7.43
N ARG A 46 -0.32 4.36 -6.88
CA ARG A 46 -0.71 4.16 -5.49
C ARG A 46 0.20 3.13 -4.83
N ALA A 47 0.61 3.40 -3.59
CA ALA A 47 1.45 2.51 -2.80
C ALA A 47 0.86 2.37 -1.39
N ALA A 48 0.19 1.25 -1.13
CA ALA A 48 -0.42 0.94 0.15
C ALA A 48 0.46 0.00 0.97
N VAL A 49 0.67 0.32 2.25
CA VAL A 49 1.50 -0.42 3.19
C VAL A 49 0.63 -1.03 4.27
N THR A 50 0.75 -2.34 4.44
CA THR A 50 0.01 -3.15 5.43
C THR A 50 0.98 -3.70 6.47
N GLY A 51 0.59 -3.65 7.74
CA GLY A 51 1.34 -4.28 8.84
C GLY A 51 2.54 -3.45 9.34
N ALA A 52 2.69 -2.20 8.90
CA ALA A 52 3.74 -1.30 9.41
C ALA A 52 3.21 -0.03 10.08
N GLY A 53 1.93 0.32 9.90
CA GLY A 53 1.33 1.53 10.47
C GLY A 53 0.67 1.26 11.83
N GLU A 54 0.79 2.22 12.75
CA GLU A 54 0.17 2.15 14.09
C GLU A 54 -1.36 2.14 14.02
N ASP A 55 -1.92 2.93 13.09
CA ASP A 55 -3.38 3.02 12.85
C ASP A 55 -3.83 2.13 11.67
N GLY A 56 -3.09 1.05 11.41
CA GLY A 56 -3.41 0.09 10.36
C GLY A 56 -2.82 0.41 8.99
N VAL A 57 -3.58 0.14 7.92
CA VAL A 57 -3.12 0.30 6.54
C VAL A 57 -3.01 1.79 6.17
N PHE A 58 -1.94 2.18 5.48
CA PHE A 58 -1.76 3.55 5.02
C PHE A 58 -1.19 3.62 3.60
N ARG A 59 -1.30 4.78 2.96
CA ARG A 59 -0.62 5.08 1.70
C ARG A 59 0.71 5.78 1.97
N SER A 60 1.80 5.26 1.43
CA SER A 60 3.08 5.97 1.46
C SER A 60 3.12 7.00 0.34
N LYS A 61 2.98 8.28 0.72
CA LYS A 61 3.01 9.41 -0.23
C LYS A 61 4.41 9.57 -0.84
N GLU A 62 5.45 9.20 -0.10
CA GLU A 62 6.84 9.25 -0.53
C GLU A 62 7.10 8.27 -1.68
N VAL A 63 6.66 7.02 -1.52
CA VAL A 63 6.77 5.99 -2.57
C VAL A 63 5.92 6.35 -3.78
N GLU A 64 4.70 6.86 -3.57
CA GLU A 64 3.84 7.32 -4.65
C GLU A 64 4.47 8.47 -5.45
N ALA A 65 5.03 9.47 -4.76
CA ALA A 65 5.65 10.63 -5.39
C ALA A 65 6.91 10.25 -6.18
N ALA A 66 7.71 9.29 -5.68
CA ALA A 66 8.88 8.77 -6.37
C ALA A 66 8.48 8.04 -7.67
N LEU A 67 7.57 7.06 -7.56
CA LEU A 67 7.13 6.24 -8.70
C LEU A 67 6.27 7.00 -9.72
N ALA A 68 5.67 8.13 -9.32
CA ALA A 68 4.96 9.01 -10.24
C ALA A 68 5.92 9.74 -11.20
N LYS A 69 7.17 10.00 -10.80
CA LYS A 69 8.19 10.61 -11.66
C LYS A 69 8.73 9.62 -12.70
N SER A 70 9.03 8.40 -12.25
CA SER A 70 9.37 7.28 -13.12
C SER A 70 8.86 5.98 -12.51
N PHE A 71 8.15 5.17 -13.29
CA PHE A 71 7.57 3.92 -12.81
C PHE A 71 8.54 2.75 -13.02
N ASP A 72 9.69 2.84 -12.35
CA ASP A 72 10.73 1.82 -12.30
C ASP A 72 11.30 1.70 -10.87
N ALA A 73 12.11 0.68 -10.62
CA ALA A 73 12.66 0.43 -9.29
C ALA A 73 13.69 1.50 -8.86
N ALA A 74 14.46 2.07 -9.80
CA ALA A 74 15.52 3.03 -9.50
C ALA A 74 14.97 4.35 -8.94
N ALA A 75 13.71 4.69 -9.26
CA ALA A 75 13.02 5.82 -8.64
C ALA A 75 12.91 5.73 -7.11
N LEU A 76 13.04 4.53 -6.53
CA LEU A 76 12.98 4.29 -5.08
C LEU A 76 14.35 4.31 -4.41
N ASP A 77 15.45 4.41 -5.17
CA ASP A 77 16.80 4.35 -4.63
C ASP A 77 17.06 5.54 -3.69
N GLY A 78 17.51 5.23 -2.46
CA GLY A 78 17.77 6.24 -1.43
C GLY A 78 16.52 6.91 -0.84
N LEU A 79 15.32 6.45 -1.20
CA LEU A 79 14.08 6.98 -0.63
C LEU A 79 14.04 6.74 0.89
N LYS A 80 13.75 7.81 1.64
CA LYS A 80 13.54 7.72 3.09
C LYS A 80 12.05 7.68 3.40
N VAL A 81 11.63 6.68 4.19
CA VAL A 81 10.28 6.59 4.74
C VAL A 81 10.30 7.19 6.14
N PRO A 82 9.46 8.19 6.46
CA PRO A 82 9.37 8.75 7.80
C PRO A 82 8.93 7.67 8.81
N ALA A 83 9.56 7.65 9.99
CA ALA A 83 9.17 6.73 11.06
C ALA A 83 7.84 7.11 11.74
N LYS A 84 7.37 8.35 11.54
CA LYS A 84 6.15 8.86 12.17
C LYS A 84 4.93 8.03 11.72
N GLY A 85 4.19 7.48 12.68
CA GLY A 85 3.00 6.66 12.44
C GLY A 85 3.31 5.21 12.04
N LEU A 86 4.58 4.80 12.11
CA LEU A 86 4.98 3.40 12.02
C LEU A 86 5.03 2.77 13.40
N MET A 87 4.69 1.48 13.49
CA MET A 87 4.75 0.74 14.75
C MET A 87 6.16 0.72 15.33
N SER A 88 6.26 0.89 16.65
CA SER A 88 7.50 0.84 17.43
C SER A 88 7.83 -0.56 17.94
#